data_AF-A0A960XXR4-F1
#
_entry.id   AF-A0A960XXR4-F1
#
_cell.length_a   1.000
_cell.length_b   1.000
_cell.length_c   1.000
_cell.angle_alpha   90.00
_cell.angle_beta   90.00
_cell.angle_gamma   90.00
#
_symmetry.space_group_name_H-M   'P 1'
#
loop_
_entity.id
_entity.type
_entity.pdbx_description
1 polymer ?
#
loop_
_entity_poly.entity_id
_entity_poly.type
_entity_poly.pdbx_seq_one_letter_code
_entity_poly.pdbx_strand_id
1 'polypeptide(L)'
;GPAGLGSSPSDIWGCDFDPQRGDFGDADLTLALEAASELNKAPIAVVAGHMHHALKGGGERTWYLERNGVHYINAARVPRIYRENGEKRRHHIRIELDSSATKVESISW
;
A
#
# COMPACT_ATOMS: atom_id res chain seq x y z
N GLY A 1 -3.97 5.25 -2.04
CA GLY A 1 -3.69 5.76 -0.67
C GLY A 1 -3.36 7.23 -0.79
N PRO A 2 -2.78 7.89 0.22
CA PRO A 2 -2.38 9.29 0.10
C PRO A 2 -1.32 9.49 -0.97
N ALA A 3 -1.30 10.67 -1.58
CA ALA A 3 -0.19 11.15 -2.38
C ALA A 3 1.03 11.49 -1.50
N GLY A 4 2.20 11.65 -2.12
CA GLY A 4 3.43 12.07 -1.48
C GLY A 4 4.31 10.93 -0.96
N LEU A 5 4.02 9.68 -1.34
CA LEU A 5 4.81 8.52 -0.95
C LEU A 5 5.76 8.00 -2.03
N GLY A 6 5.78 8.65 -3.20
CA GLY A 6 6.73 8.39 -4.28
C GLY A 6 6.08 8.53 -5.66
N SER A 7 6.88 8.88 -6.67
CA SER A 7 6.41 9.17 -8.03
C SER A 7 6.94 8.19 -9.09
N SER A 8 7.73 7.21 -8.69
CA SER A 8 8.24 6.15 -9.58
C SER A 8 7.16 5.08 -9.77
N PRO A 9 7.12 4.37 -10.92
CA PRO A 9 6.14 3.29 -11.13
C PRO A 9 6.10 2.22 -10.02
N SER A 10 7.26 1.91 -9.44
CA SER A 10 7.43 0.93 -8.36
C SER A 10 7.04 1.47 -6.98
N ASP A 11 6.77 2.77 -6.82
CA ASP A 11 6.35 3.34 -5.54
C ASP A 11 4.89 2.96 -5.24
N ILE A 12 4.51 2.95 -3.96
CA ILE A 12 3.30 2.28 -3.44
C ILE A 12 1.97 2.62 -4.14
N TRP A 13 1.84 3.82 -4.70
CA TRP A 13 0.74 4.22 -5.59
C TRP A 13 1.22 4.96 -6.85
N GLY A 14 2.46 4.73 -7.28
CA GLY A 14 3.02 5.34 -8.49
C GLY A 14 2.41 4.80 -9.78
N CYS A 15 2.23 5.67 -10.78
CA CYS A 15 1.69 5.35 -12.09
C CYS A 15 2.68 4.53 -12.92
N ASP A 16 2.23 3.40 -13.47
CA ASP A 16 3.03 2.54 -14.35
C ASP A 16 2.53 2.49 -15.81
N PHE A 17 1.52 3.28 -16.15
CA PHE A 17 0.91 3.32 -17.49
C PHE A 17 0.96 4.69 -18.18
N ASP A 18 1.31 5.75 -17.44
CA ASP A 18 1.49 7.11 -17.96
C ASP A 18 2.69 7.76 -17.24
N PRO A 19 3.87 7.85 -17.89
CA PRO A 19 5.09 8.41 -17.29
C PRO A 19 4.95 9.87 -16.85
N GLN A 20 3.96 10.62 -17.37
CA GLN A 20 3.78 12.03 -17.03
C GLN A 20 3.04 12.24 -15.71
N ARG A 21 2.37 11.21 -15.18
CA ARG A 21 1.49 11.36 -14.02
C ARG A 21 2.15 11.10 -12.67
N GLY A 22 3.29 10.41 -12.59
CA GLY A 22 4.04 10.23 -11.34
C GLY A 22 3.24 9.49 -10.27
N ASP A 23 2.85 10.17 -9.20
CA ASP A 23 2.09 9.61 -8.05
C ASP A 23 0.57 9.64 -8.33
N PHE A 24 -0.12 8.53 -8.11
CA PHE A 24 -1.58 8.39 -8.23
C PHE A 24 -2.30 8.35 -6.88
N GLY A 25 -1.61 8.70 -5.80
CA GLY A 25 -2.22 8.90 -4.50
C GLY A 25 -3.25 10.03 -4.48
N ASP A 26 -4.14 9.96 -3.50
CA ASP A 26 -5.22 10.90 -3.24
C ASP A 26 -4.68 12.07 -2.39
N ALA A 27 -4.74 13.28 -2.94
CA ALA A 27 -4.28 14.49 -2.25
C ALA A 27 -5.19 14.89 -1.08
N ASP A 28 -6.50 14.62 -1.16
CA ASP A 28 -7.43 14.91 -0.06
C ASP A 28 -7.15 14.00 1.13
N LEU A 29 -6.79 12.73 0.87
CA LEU A 29 -6.35 11.82 1.92
C LEU A 29 -5.02 12.27 2.55
N THR A 30 -4.08 12.83 1.78
CA THR A 30 -2.86 13.41 2.34
C THR A 30 -3.19 14.55 3.32
N LEU A 31 -4.03 15.49 2.92
CA LEU A 31 -4.45 16.61 3.77
C LEU A 31 -5.17 16.14 5.04
N ALA A 32 -6.02 15.11 4.93
CA ALA A 32 -6.70 14.54 6.09
C ALA A 32 -5.72 13.89 7.09
N LEU A 33 -4.67 13.23 6.60
CA LEU A 33 -3.65 12.61 7.45
C LEU A 33 -2.77 13.67 8.12
N GLU A 34 -2.42 14.74 7.40
CA GLU A 34 -1.68 15.88 7.96
C GLU A 34 -2.48 16.53 9.10
N ALA A 35 -3.75 16.86 8.85
CA ALA A 35 -4.64 17.42 9.88
C ALA A 35 -4.82 16.48 11.07
N ALA A 36 -4.95 15.17 10.83
CA ALA A 36 -5.02 14.18 11.90
C ALA A 36 -3.72 14.14 12.72
N SER A 37 -2.56 14.22 12.07
CA SER A 37 -1.25 14.26 12.74
C SER A 37 -1.10 15.50 13.62
N GLU A 38 -1.48 16.69 13.13
CA GLU A 38 -1.45 17.94 13.91
C GLU A 38 -2.30 17.87 15.19
N LEU A 39 -3.39 17.09 15.15
CA LEU A 39 -4.27 16.87 16.29
C LEU A 39 -3.82 15.72 17.22
N ASN A 40 -2.65 15.12 16.99
CA ASN A 40 -2.19 13.90 17.66
C ASN A 40 -3.17 12.72 17.50
N LYS A 41 -3.78 12.61 16.31
CA LYS A 41 -4.77 11.60 15.93
C LYS A 41 -4.39 10.87 14.63
N ALA A 42 -3.10 10.83 14.30
CA ALA A 42 -2.62 10.07 13.16
C ALA A 42 -3.07 8.60 13.27
N PRO A 43 -3.56 7.97 12.18
CA PRO A 43 -3.96 6.58 12.23
C PRO A 43 -2.74 5.67 12.38
N ILE A 44 -2.93 4.49 12.96
CA ILE A 44 -1.88 3.46 13.02
C ILE A 44 -1.57 2.93 11.62
N ALA A 45 -2.59 2.77 10.77
CA ALA A 45 -2.44 2.25 9.42
C ALA A 45 -3.37 2.92 8.41
N VAL A 46 -2.90 3.05 7.18
CA VAL A 46 -3.67 3.51 6.01
C VAL A 46 -3.65 2.39 4.97
N VAL A 47 -4.81 1.79 4.73
CA VAL A 47 -4.97 0.67 3.79
C VAL A 47 -5.71 1.17 2.56
N ALA A 48 -5.11 0.99 1.38
CA ALA A 48 -5.73 1.31 0.10
C ALA A 48 -5.41 0.25 -0.95
N GLY A 49 -6.06 0.35 -2.11
CA GLY A 49 -5.82 -0.53 -3.26
C GLY A 49 -5.66 0.25 -4.56
N HIS A 50 -6.35 -0.21 -5.61
CA HIS A 50 -6.36 0.32 -6.98
C HIS A 50 -5.05 0.12 -7.76
N MET A 51 -3.92 0.58 -7.24
CA MET A 51 -2.63 0.45 -7.91
C MET A 51 -2.09 -0.97 -7.69
N HIS A 52 -2.18 -1.85 -8.69
CA HIS A 52 -1.86 -3.28 -8.52
C HIS A 52 -0.39 -3.57 -8.15
N HIS A 53 -0.11 -4.68 -7.46
CA HIS A 53 1.28 -5.03 -7.13
C HIS A 53 2.15 -5.25 -8.39
N ALA A 54 1.64 -5.98 -9.38
CA ALA A 54 2.37 -6.21 -10.62
C ALA A 54 2.34 -4.95 -11.51
N LEU A 55 3.51 -4.55 -12.00
CA LEU A 55 3.65 -3.42 -12.93
C LEU A 55 3.44 -3.87 -14.38
N LYS A 56 2.86 -3.01 -15.21
CA LYS A 56 2.63 -3.24 -16.65
C LYS A 56 3.90 -3.59 -17.42
N GLY A 57 5.04 -3.01 -17.03
CA GLY A 57 6.37 -3.24 -17.63
C GLY A 57 7.17 -4.39 -17.01
N GLY A 58 6.59 -5.14 -16.06
CA GLY A 58 7.30 -6.13 -15.26
C GLY A 58 7.90 -5.55 -13.98
N GLY A 59 8.12 -6.43 -13.00
CA GLY A 59 8.48 -6.05 -11.64
C GLY A 59 7.27 -5.84 -10.73
N GLU A 60 7.55 -5.43 -9.50
CA GLU A 60 6.54 -5.27 -8.46
C GLU A 60 6.62 -3.90 -7.80
N ARG A 61 5.46 -3.40 -7.42
CA ARG A 61 5.24 -2.19 -6.64
C ARG A 61 5.51 -2.46 -5.16
N THR A 62 6.11 -1.50 -4.46
CA THR A 62 6.16 -1.50 -3.00
C THR A 62 4.74 -1.64 -2.44
N TRP A 63 4.46 -2.71 -1.72
CA TRP A 63 3.13 -2.93 -1.16
C TRP A 63 2.99 -2.38 0.26
N TYR A 64 4.11 -2.12 0.94
CA TYR A 64 4.16 -1.68 2.33
C TYR A 64 5.34 -0.76 2.58
N LEU A 65 5.09 0.30 3.36
CA LEU A 65 6.12 1.11 3.99
C LEU A 65 5.58 1.71 5.28
N GLU A 66 6.48 2.09 6.17
CA GLU A 66 6.17 2.83 7.39
C GLU A 66 6.80 4.22 7.33
N ARG A 67 6.02 5.26 7.66
CA ARG A 67 6.52 6.63 7.74
C ARG A 67 5.84 7.37 8.88
N ASN A 68 6.62 8.01 9.74
CA ASN A 68 6.14 8.76 10.91
C ASN A 68 5.23 7.92 11.84
N GLY A 69 5.53 6.63 12.01
CA GLY A 69 4.75 5.71 12.83
C GLY A 69 3.39 5.28 12.22
N VAL A 70 3.15 5.60 10.95
CA VAL A 70 1.95 5.18 10.21
C VAL A 70 2.34 4.10 9.20
N HIS A 71 1.61 2.98 9.22
CA HIS A 71 1.76 1.89 8.25
C HIS A 71 0.95 2.16 6.98
N TYR A 72 1.61 2.37 5.85
CA TYR A 72 0.97 2.55 4.55
C TYR A 72 0.96 1.23 3.79
N ILE A 73 -0.23 0.77 3.43
CA ILE A 73 -0.46 -0.58 2.92
C ILE A 73 -1.24 -0.51 1.62
N ASN A 74 -0.66 -1.02 0.56
CA ASN A 74 -1.34 -1.30 -0.68
C ASN A 74 -1.76 -2.79 -0.72
N ALA A 75 -3.07 -3.04 -0.58
CA ALA A 75 -3.64 -4.39 -0.57
C ALA A 75 -4.00 -4.91 -1.98
N ALA A 76 -3.69 -4.19 -3.05
CA ALA A 76 -4.10 -4.51 -4.42
C ALA A 76 -3.21 -5.56 -5.11
N ARG A 77 -3.07 -6.74 -4.52
CA ARG A 77 -2.51 -7.88 -5.26
C ARG A 77 -3.52 -8.42 -6.26
N VAL A 78 -3.17 -8.40 -7.54
CA VAL A 78 -4.01 -8.90 -8.63
C VAL A 78 -3.23 -9.88 -9.52
N PRO A 79 -3.73 -11.12 -9.73
CA PRO A 79 -4.94 -11.67 -9.11
C PRO A 79 -4.71 -11.99 -7.61
N ARG A 80 -5.73 -11.73 -6.78
CA ARG A 80 -5.68 -12.07 -5.33
C ARG A 80 -5.60 -13.58 -5.12
N ILE A 81 -6.26 -14.34 -5.98
CA ILE A 81 -6.27 -15.80 -5.99
C ILE A 81 -5.44 -16.25 -7.17
N TYR A 82 -4.39 -17.01 -6.93
CA TYR A 82 -3.43 -17.42 -7.94
C TYR A 82 -3.01 -18.88 -7.76
N ARG A 83 -2.23 -19.40 -8.70
CA ARG A 83 -1.59 -20.71 -8.57
C ARG A 83 -0.10 -20.55 -8.42
N GLU A 84 0.47 -21.29 -7.47
CA GLU A 84 1.90 -21.34 -7.20
C GLU A 84 2.24 -22.80 -6.95
N ASN A 85 3.20 -23.35 -7.71
CA ASN A 85 3.58 -24.77 -7.65
C ASN A 85 2.40 -25.74 -7.79
N GLY A 86 1.38 -25.38 -8.58
CA GLY A 86 0.18 -26.19 -8.80
C GLY A 86 -0.92 -26.01 -7.73
N GLU A 87 -0.64 -25.34 -6.62
CA GLU A 87 -1.57 -25.13 -5.53
C GLU A 87 -2.32 -23.79 -5.65
N LYS A 88 -3.59 -23.78 -5.25
CA LYS A 88 -4.41 -22.56 -5.23
C LYS A 88 -4.09 -21.74 -3.98
N ARG A 89 -3.50 -20.57 -4.17
CA ARG A 89 -3.14 -19.62 -3.12
C ARG A 89 -4.10 -18.44 -3.10
N ARG A 90 -4.31 -17.85 -1.92
CA ARG A 90 -5.08 -16.64 -1.69
C ARG A 90 -4.21 -15.66 -0.93
N HIS A 91 -3.98 -14.49 -1.50
CA HIS A 91 -3.24 -13.43 -0.83
C HIS A 91 -4.13 -12.66 0.13
N HIS A 92 -3.56 -12.36 1.30
CA HIS A 92 -4.14 -11.54 2.34
C HIS A 92 -3.07 -10.65 2.97
N ILE A 93 -3.48 -9.49 3.48
CA ILE A 93 -2.67 -8.70 4.40
C ILE A 93 -3.18 -8.98 5.81
N ARG A 94 -2.28 -9.29 6.73
CA ARG A 94 -2.56 -9.39 8.15
C ARG A 94 -2.00 -8.16 8.86
N ILE A 95 -2.84 -7.53 9.67
CA ILE A 95 -2.46 -6.45 10.59
C ILE A 95 -2.78 -6.95 11.99
N GLU A 96 -1.76 -7.15 12.80
CA GLU A 96 -1.90 -7.52 14.22
C GLU A 96 -1.60 -6.28 15.06
N LEU A 97 -2.57 -5.89 15.88
CA LEU A 97 -2.48 -4.75 16.79
C LEU A 97 -2.31 -5.31 18.20
N ASP A 98 -1.18 -5.02 18.82
CA ASP A 98 -0.96 -5.28 20.24
C ASP A 98 -0.78 -3.95 20.99
N SER A 99 -0.72 -4.01 22.32
CA SER A 99 -0.61 -2.83 23.17
C SER A 99 0.70 -2.04 23.01
N SER A 100 1.70 -2.62 22.34
CA SER A 100 3.06 -2.12 22.22
C SER A 100 3.55 -1.96 20.78
N ALA A 101 2.95 -2.66 19.82
CA ALA A 101 3.42 -2.76 18.45
C ALA A 101 2.28 -3.06 17.48
N THR A 102 2.52 -2.71 16.22
CA THR A 102 1.70 -3.11 15.09
C THR A 102 2.55 -3.93 14.13
N LYS A 103 2.07 -5.11 13.77
CA LYS A 103 2.74 -6.01 12.83
C LYS A 103 1.93 -6.11 11.55
N VAL A 104 2.59 -5.85 10.42
CA VAL A 104 1.97 -5.90 9.08
C VAL A 104 2.69 -6.96 8.25
N GLU A 105 1.94 -7.94 7.74
CA GLU A 105 2.49 -9.05 6.96
C GLU A 105 1.63 -9.35 5.73
N SER A 106 2.28 -9.66 4.61
CA SER A 106 1.64 -10.37 3.50
C SER A 106 1.66 -11.87 3.81
N ILE A 107 0.50 -12.50 3.76
CA ILE A 107 0.34 -13.94 3.98
C ILE A 107 -0.43 -14.56 2.82
N SER A 108 -0.14 -15.82 2.53
CA SER A 108 -0.83 -16.58 1.48
C SER A 108 -1.08 -18.01 1.93
N TRP A 109 -2.28 -18.52 1.63
CA TRP A 109 -2.69 -19.91 1.90
C TRP A 109 -3.53 -20.50 0.78
#